data_AF-A2FMN2-F1
#
_entry.id   AF-A2FMN2-F1
#
_cell.length_a   1.000
_cell.length_b   1.000
_cell.length_c   1.000
_cell.angle_alpha   90.00
_cell.angle_beta   90.00
_cell.angle_gamma   90.00
#
_symmetry.space_group_name_H-M   'P 1'
#
loop_
_entity.id
_entity.type
_entity.pdbx_description
1 polymer ?
#
loop_
_entity_poly.entity_id
_entity_poly.type
_entity_poly.pdbx_seq_one_letter_code
_entity_poly.pdbx_strand_id
1 'polypeptide(L)'
;MMNCECIQVDNSIESVKKALKIFSKNLRRDFLVILVKIIAIELKTHTIRKDWRTREGSLEYLSKNWLFFRECFSTKPGLFWFCTNFDSFEGILSNRDFVIFMYRNWYEYSHFISTPEFLTFLRSNARLVLNCIKDKSLVSPDFPESSIASSFIEMLDSFHQRKTEMVTRSAIKKISKDADSTSPEIPEAQSPTSEPIIDQKSPIDIAIDQILQSVALDSDDLFAFDVNPIHEAKYLDVFMC
;
A
#
# COMPACT_ATOMS: atom_id res chain seq x y z
N MET A 1 -19.09 -43.77 -2.70
CA MET A 1 -19.19 -42.66 -3.66
C MET A 1 -19.82 -41.49 -2.93
N MET A 2 -19.01 -40.57 -2.42
CA MET A 2 -19.53 -39.34 -1.82
C MET A 2 -20.02 -38.46 -2.96
N ASN A 3 -21.30 -38.12 -2.94
CA ASN A 3 -21.87 -37.10 -3.82
C ASN A 3 -21.13 -35.80 -3.51
N CYS A 4 -20.19 -35.44 -4.38
CA CYS A 4 -19.58 -34.12 -4.40
C CYS A 4 -20.65 -33.20 -4.98
N GLU A 5 -21.58 -32.75 -4.14
CA GLU A 5 -22.49 -31.67 -4.48
C GLU A 5 -21.60 -30.48 -4.84
N CYS A 6 -21.63 -30.07 -6.11
CA CYS A 6 -21.04 -28.81 -6.53
C CYS A 6 -21.72 -27.71 -5.73
N ILE A 7 -21.12 -27.31 -4.61
CA ILE A 7 -21.53 -26.15 -3.82
C ILE A 7 -21.56 -25.00 -4.82
N GLN A 8 -22.77 -24.54 -5.18
CA GLN A 8 -22.91 -23.36 -6.01
C GLN A 8 -22.21 -22.25 -5.25
N VAL A 9 -21.10 -21.78 -5.81
CA VAL A 9 -20.32 -20.74 -5.17
C VAL A 9 -21.15 -19.47 -5.24
N ASP A 10 -21.77 -19.13 -4.12
CA ASP A 10 -22.55 -17.92 -4.00
C ASP A 10 -21.59 -16.71 -4.04
N ASN A 11 -21.60 -16.02 -5.18
CA ASN A 11 -20.81 -14.81 -5.41
C ASN A 11 -21.54 -13.56 -4.88
N SER A 12 -22.65 -13.70 -4.15
CA SER A 12 -23.34 -12.56 -3.55
C SER A 12 -22.41 -11.72 -2.68
N ILE A 13 -22.68 -10.43 -2.62
CA ILE A 13 -21.91 -9.49 -1.79
C ILE A 13 -21.93 -9.92 -0.32
N GLU A 14 -23.04 -10.49 0.15
CA GLU A 14 -23.24 -10.98 1.52
C GLU A 14 -22.32 -12.16 1.83
N SER A 15 -22.20 -13.11 0.89
CA SER A 15 -21.29 -14.26 1.02
C SER A 15 -19.82 -13.83 0.99
N VAL A 16 -19.46 -12.91 0.09
CA VAL A 16 -18.12 -12.29 0.05
C VAL A 16 -17.79 -11.59 1.36
N LYS A 17 -18.71 -10.77 1.89
CA LYS A 17 -18.54 -10.11 3.20
C LYS A 17 -18.30 -11.14 4.31
N LYS A 18 -19.09 -12.22 4.33
CA LYS A 18 -18.98 -13.27 5.35
C LYS A 18 -17.61 -13.95 5.30
N ALA A 19 -17.13 -14.28 4.11
CA ALA A 19 -15.81 -14.88 3.92
C ALA A 19 -14.66 -13.92 4.30
N LEU A 20 -14.72 -12.65 3.87
CA LEU A 20 -13.67 -11.67 4.17
C LEU A 20 -13.62 -11.25 5.65
N LYS A 21 -14.74 -11.36 6.37
CA LYS A 21 -14.81 -11.05 7.82
C LYS A 21 -13.96 -11.98 8.68
N ILE A 22 -13.52 -13.10 8.12
CA ILE A 22 -12.56 -14.01 8.75
C ILE A 22 -11.19 -13.31 8.92
N PHE A 23 -10.81 -12.46 7.95
CA PHE A 23 -9.52 -11.77 7.91
C PHE A 23 -9.56 -10.35 8.46
N SER A 24 -10.69 -9.65 8.27
CA SER A 24 -10.90 -8.32 8.83
C SER A 24 -12.35 -8.14 9.28
N LYS A 25 -12.56 -8.16 10.59
CA LYS A 25 -13.90 -8.15 11.22
C LYS A 25 -14.79 -7.00 10.74
N ASN A 26 -14.17 -5.83 10.55
CA ASN A 26 -14.85 -4.59 10.16
C ASN A 26 -14.84 -4.32 8.67
N LEU A 27 -14.19 -5.18 7.87
CA LEU A 27 -13.98 -4.99 6.42
C LEU A 27 -13.49 -3.57 6.13
N ARG A 28 -12.37 -3.19 6.75
CA ARG A 28 -11.86 -1.83 6.65
C ARG A 28 -11.63 -1.46 5.18
N ARG A 29 -11.79 -0.18 4.87
CA ARG A 29 -11.75 0.29 3.48
C ARG A 29 -10.39 0.03 2.84
N ASP A 30 -9.31 0.31 3.55
CA ASP A 30 -7.94 0.09 3.12
C ASP A 30 -7.64 -1.39 2.84
N PHE A 31 -8.10 -2.31 3.70
CA PHE A 31 -8.05 -3.75 3.46
C PHE A 31 -8.68 -4.10 2.10
N LEU A 32 -9.94 -3.70 1.90
CA LEU A 32 -10.67 -4.00 0.68
C LEU A 32 -10.03 -3.38 -0.57
N VAL A 33 -9.55 -2.13 -0.45
CA VAL A 33 -8.88 -1.44 -1.56
C VAL A 33 -7.61 -2.16 -1.98
N ILE A 34 -6.84 -2.69 -1.03
CA ILE A 34 -5.64 -3.46 -1.33
C ILE A 34 -6.00 -4.76 -2.04
N LEU A 35 -7.01 -5.50 -1.57
CA LEU A 35 -7.50 -6.71 -2.26
C LEU A 35 -7.91 -6.41 -3.71
N VAL A 36 -8.70 -5.35 -3.92
CA VAL A 36 -9.10 -4.90 -5.26
C VAL A 36 -7.87 -4.62 -6.14
N LYS A 37 -6.83 -3.99 -5.59
CA LYS A 37 -5.60 -3.70 -6.34
C LYS A 37 -4.79 -4.94 -6.66
N ILE A 38 -4.68 -5.89 -5.74
CA ILE A 38 -4.00 -7.17 -5.97
C ILE A 38 -4.72 -7.93 -7.09
N ILE A 39 -6.04 -8.05 -7.04
CA ILE A 39 -6.82 -8.72 -8.09
C ILE A 39 -6.71 -8.01 -9.44
N ALA A 40 -6.76 -6.68 -9.45
CA ALA A 40 -6.56 -5.94 -10.69
C ALA A 40 -5.18 -6.21 -11.32
N ILE A 41 -4.13 -6.35 -10.50
CA ILE A 41 -2.78 -6.72 -10.96
C ILE A 41 -2.79 -8.11 -11.59
N GLU A 42 -3.38 -9.09 -10.91
CA GLU A 42 -3.43 -10.48 -11.40
C GLU A 42 -4.26 -10.64 -12.68
N LEU A 43 -5.39 -9.94 -12.76
CA LEU A 43 -6.23 -9.89 -13.96
C LEU A 43 -5.63 -9.03 -15.07
N LYS A 44 -4.55 -8.28 -14.80
CA LYS A 44 -3.97 -7.27 -15.70
C LYS A 44 -5.02 -6.25 -16.17
N THR A 45 -5.91 -5.85 -15.28
CA THR A 45 -7.00 -4.90 -15.55
C THR A 45 -6.77 -3.55 -14.87
N HIS A 46 -7.42 -2.51 -15.41
CA HIS A 46 -7.49 -1.22 -14.76
C HIS A 46 -8.71 -1.13 -13.85
N THR A 47 -8.52 -0.54 -12.67
CA THR A 47 -9.61 -0.23 -11.74
C THR A 47 -10.08 1.20 -11.93
N ILE A 48 -11.39 1.41 -11.99
CA ILE A 48 -11.98 2.74 -12.01
C ILE A 48 -12.15 3.26 -10.58
N ARG A 49 -12.37 4.57 -10.43
CA ARG A 49 -12.54 5.20 -9.12
C ARG A 49 -13.66 4.55 -8.29
N LYS A 50 -14.75 4.13 -8.94
CA LYS A 50 -15.90 3.48 -8.26
C LYS A 50 -15.48 2.18 -7.55
N ASP A 51 -14.59 1.39 -8.14
CA ASP A 51 -14.20 0.07 -7.64
C ASP A 51 -13.47 0.11 -6.28
N TRP A 52 -12.85 1.23 -5.93
CA TRP A 52 -12.00 1.31 -4.73
C TRP A 52 -12.24 2.56 -3.86
N ARG A 53 -13.08 3.50 -4.31
CA ARG A 53 -13.32 4.72 -3.53
C ARG A 53 -14.24 4.48 -2.34
N THR A 54 -15.22 3.59 -2.46
CA THR A 54 -16.20 3.26 -1.41
C THR A 54 -16.07 1.81 -1.01
N ARG A 55 -16.54 1.49 0.19
CA ARG A 55 -16.54 0.11 0.71
C ARG A 55 -17.43 -0.79 -0.16
N GLU A 56 -18.59 -0.26 -0.54
CA GLU A 56 -19.59 -0.90 -1.38
C GLU A 56 -19.01 -1.20 -2.77
N GLY A 57 -18.32 -0.24 -3.39
CA GLY A 57 -17.68 -0.43 -4.69
C GLY A 57 -16.58 -1.49 -4.67
N SER A 58 -15.80 -1.57 -3.58
CA SER A 58 -14.79 -2.61 -3.42
C SER A 58 -15.40 -3.99 -3.24
N LEU A 59 -16.49 -4.10 -2.48
CA LEU A 59 -17.21 -5.36 -2.34
C LEU A 59 -17.90 -5.79 -3.64
N GLU A 60 -18.49 -4.86 -4.40
CA GLU A 60 -19.02 -5.13 -5.74
C GLU A 60 -17.92 -5.67 -6.68
N TYR A 61 -16.75 -5.04 -6.68
CA TYR A 61 -15.63 -5.50 -7.50
C TYR A 61 -15.15 -6.89 -7.10
N LEU A 62 -14.98 -7.14 -5.79
CA LEU A 62 -14.55 -8.44 -5.28
C LEU A 62 -15.60 -9.52 -5.54
N SER A 63 -16.90 -9.22 -5.39
CA SER A 63 -18.01 -10.11 -5.71
C SER A 63 -18.05 -10.51 -7.18
N LYS A 64 -17.91 -9.53 -8.09
CA LYS A 64 -17.84 -9.80 -9.53
C LYS A 64 -16.68 -10.71 -9.92
N ASN A 65 -15.57 -10.63 -9.20
CA ASN A 65 -14.35 -11.39 -9.46
C ASN A 65 -14.12 -12.50 -8.40
N TRP A 66 -15.16 -12.93 -7.69
CA TRP A 66 -15.00 -13.74 -6.47
C TRP A 66 -14.36 -15.11 -6.74
N LEU A 67 -14.77 -15.78 -7.82
CA LEU A 67 -14.18 -17.06 -8.22
C LEU A 67 -12.67 -16.95 -8.44
N PHE A 68 -12.24 -15.92 -9.16
CA PHE A 68 -10.82 -15.66 -9.40
C PHE A 68 -10.08 -15.26 -8.11
N PHE A 69 -10.71 -14.44 -7.27
CA PHE A 69 -10.16 -14.10 -5.96
C PHE A 69 -9.93 -15.35 -5.12
N ARG A 70 -10.89 -16.29 -5.09
CA ARG A 70 -10.74 -17.55 -4.35
C ARG A 70 -9.57 -18.39 -4.86
N GLU A 71 -9.44 -18.52 -6.18
CA GLU A 71 -8.31 -19.23 -6.78
C GLU A 71 -6.97 -18.58 -6.44
N CYS A 72 -6.93 -17.24 -6.35
CA CYS A 72 -5.72 -16.53 -5.93
C CYS A 72 -5.28 -16.89 -4.51
N PHE A 73 -6.17 -17.29 -3.59
CA PHE A 73 -5.75 -17.70 -2.24
C PHE A 73 -4.86 -18.93 -2.25
N SER A 74 -5.15 -19.87 -3.15
CA SER A 74 -4.38 -21.11 -3.29
C SER A 74 -3.09 -20.93 -4.10
N THR A 75 -3.07 -19.94 -5.01
CA THR A 75 -1.98 -19.77 -5.98
C THR A 75 -1.06 -18.59 -5.68
N LYS A 76 -1.49 -17.66 -4.82
CA LYS A 76 -0.78 -16.41 -4.50
C LYS A 76 -0.53 -16.31 -2.99
N PRO A 77 0.54 -16.92 -2.46
CA PRO A 77 0.84 -16.91 -1.03
C PRO A 77 0.96 -15.49 -0.43
N GLY A 78 1.42 -14.50 -1.19
CA GLY A 78 1.47 -13.12 -0.72
C GLY A 78 0.09 -12.48 -0.47
N LEU A 79 -0.95 -12.89 -1.20
CA LEU A 79 -2.32 -12.46 -0.94
C LEU A 79 -2.83 -13.07 0.38
N PHE A 80 -2.59 -14.36 0.57
CA PHE A 80 -2.98 -15.07 1.79
C PHE A 80 -2.28 -14.48 3.01
N TRP A 81 -0.95 -14.30 2.95
CA TRP A 81 -0.16 -13.68 4.02
C TRP A 81 -0.68 -12.29 4.38
N PHE A 82 -0.99 -11.44 3.39
CA PHE A 82 -1.58 -10.13 3.66
C PHE A 82 -2.90 -10.26 4.43
N CYS A 83 -3.78 -11.18 4.01
CA CYS A 83 -5.08 -11.36 4.64
C CYS A 83 -4.97 -11.86 6.08
N THR A 84 -4.11 -12.84 6.34
CA THR A 84 -3.94 -13.41 7.69
C THR A 84 -3.27 -12.45 8.66
N ASN A 85 -2.43 -11.54 8.15
CA ASN A 85 -1.66 -10.61 8.97
C ASN A 85 -2.27 -9.21 9.07
N PHE A 86 -3.28 -8.87 8.26
CA PHE A 86 -3.84 -7.52 8.17
C PHE A 86 -4.26 -6.94 9.53
N ASP A 87 -5.12 -7.64 10.27
CA ASP A 87 -5.64 -7.15 11.56
C ASP A 87 -4.52 -6.98 12.61
N SER A 88 -3.45 -7.80 12.56
CA SER A 88 -2.32 -7.71 13.50
C SER A 88 -1.37 -6.54 13.20
N PHE A 89 -1.27 -6.14 11.93
CA PHE A 89 -0.34 -5.08 11.50
C PHE A 89 -1.07 -3.97 10.76
N GLU A 90 -2.30 -3.68 11.17
CA GLU A 90 -3.23 -2.79 10.50
C GLU A 90 -2.56 -1.48 10.08
N GLY A 91 -1.89 -0.78 11.01
CA GLY A 91 -1.25 0.51 10.72
C GLY A 91 -0.19 0.45 9.61
N ILE A 92 0.54 -0.66 9.51
CA ILE A 92 1.60 -0.89 8.51
C ILE A 92 0.97 -1.36 7.19
N LEU A 93 0.10 -2.37 7.25
CA LEU A 93 -0.54 -3.00 6.10
C LEU A 93 -1.68 -2.16 5.50
N SER A 94 -2.10 -1.08 6.15
CA SER A 94 -2.89 0.00 5.54
C SER A 94 -2.12 0.76 4.46
N ASN A 95 -0.77 0.70 4.45
CA ASN A 95 0.02 1.38 3.41
C ASN A 95 -0.03 0.62 2.09
N ARG A 96 -0.95 1.04 1.23
CA ARG A 96 -1.20 0.41 -0.07
C ARG A 96 0.06 0.25 -0.91
N ASP A 97 0.88 1.30 -1.04
CA ASP A 97 2.02 1.26 -1.97
C ASP A 97 3.07 0.26 -1.47
N PHE A 98 3.27 0.20 -0.15
CA PHE A 98 4.15 -0.78 0.50
C PHE A 98 3.63 -2.21 0.34
N VAL A 99 2.33 -2.47 0.56
CA VAL A 99 1.76 -3.81 0.39
C VAL A 99 1.83 -4.27 -1.07
N ILE A 100 1.56 -3.38 -2.04
CA ILE A 100 1.68 -3.71 -3.46
C ILE A 100 3.14 -3.98 -3.84
N PHE A 101 4.10 -3.28 -3.23
CA PHE A 101 5.52 -3.60 -3.38
C PHE A 101 5.85 -5.00 -2.84
N MET A 102 5.44 -5.33 -1.61
CA MET A 102 5.68 -6.66 -1.03
C MET A 102 5.04 -7.75 -1.88
N TYR A 103 3.80 -7.54 -2.34
CA TYR A 103 3.09 -8.48 -3.20
C TYR A 103 3.83 -8.76 -4.50
N ARG A 104 4.32 -7.71 -5.19
CA ARG A 104 5.06 -7.85 -6.45
C ARG A 104 6.43 -8.51 -6.29
N ASN A 105 7.04 -8.40 -5.12
CA ASN A 105 8.34 -8.97 -4.81
C ASN A 105 8.24 -10.13 -3.83
N TRP A 106 7.09 -10.80 -3.80
CA TRP A 106 6.83 -11.84 -2.81
C TRP A 106 7.92 -12.93 -2.84
N TYR A 107 8.35 -13.36 -4.02
CA TYR A 107 9.38 -14.39 -4.14
C TYR A 107 10.75 -13.96 -3.59
N GLU A 108 11.05 -12.66 -3.58
CA GLU A 108 12.31 -12.13 -3.05
C GLU A 108 12.29 -12.06 -1.52
N TYR A 109 11.18 -11.60 -0.95
CA TYR A 109 11.10 -11.30 0.48
C TYR A 109 10.32 -12.30 1.32
N SER A 110 9.59 -13.25 0.72
CA SER A 110 8.66 -14.14 1.44
C SER A 110 9.31 -14.90 2.60
N HIS A 111 10.52 -15.42 2.39
CA HIS A 111 11.28 -16.12 3.43
C HIS A 111 11.58 -15.22 4.63
N PHE A 112 11.88 -13.94 4.40
CA PHE A 112 12.17 -12.98 5.46
C PHE A 112 10.89 -12.51 6.16
N ILE A 113 9.88 -12.07 5.41
CA ILE A 113 8.67 -11.44 5.97
C ILE A 113 7.69 -12.42 6.62
N SER A 114 7.89 -13.73 6.38
CA SER A 114 7.11 -14.79 7.03
C SER A 114 7.78 -15.34 8.28
N THR A 115 8.98 -14.87 8.65
CA THR A 115 9.66 -15.34 9.87
C THR A 115 8.95 -14.82 11.14
N PRO A 116 8.82 -15.65 12.20
CA PRO A 116 8.27 -15.20 13.47
C PRO A 116 9.01 -14.00 14.06
N GLU A 117 10.32 -13.93 13.86
CA GLU A 117 11.16 -12.86 14.34
C GLU A 117 10.85 -11.54 13.63
N PHE A 118 10.64 -11.56 12.31
CA PHE A 118 10.21 -10.39 11.56
C PHE A 118 8.81 -9.91 11.98
N LEU A 119 7.86 -10.83 12.17
CA LEU A 119 6.51 -10.49 12.63
C LEU A 119 6.54 -9.88 14.04
N THR A 120 7.39 -10.41 14.92
CA THR A 120 7.61 -9.86 16.27
C THR A 120 8.26 -8.48 16.22
N PHE A 121 9.24 -8.30 15.32
CA PHE A 121 9.89 -7.02 15.06
C PHE A 121 8.90 -5.96 14.59
N LEU A 122 8.05 -6.27 13.61
CA LEU A 122 7.01 -5.36 13.11
C LEU A 122 6.04 -4.93 14.21
N ARG A 123 5.64 -5.88 15.07
CA ARG A 123 4.72 -5.61 16.18
C ARG A 123 5.36 -4.67 17.22
N SER A 124 6.59 -4.98 17.62
CA SER A 124 7.30 -4.25 18.67
C SER A 124 7.70 -2.84 18.23
N ASN A 125 7.92 -2.63 16.93
CA ASN A 125 8.42 -1.38 16.38
C ASN A 125 7.42 -0.70 15.42
N ALA A 126 6.12 -1.00 15.54
CA ALA A 126 5.13 -0.64 14.53
C ALA A 126 5.12 0.86 14.16
N ARG A 127 5.27 1.73 15.17
CA ARG A 127 5.32 3.19 14.96
C ARG A 127 6.57 3.62 14.18
N LEU A 128 7.74 3.11 14.55
CA LEU A 128 9.00 3.43 13.88
C LEU A 128 9.01 2.90 12.45
N VAL A 129 8.57 1.65 12.27
CA VAL A 129 8.40 1.03 10.95
C VAL A 129 7.47 1.86 10.07
N LEU A 130 6.31 2.28 10.59
CA LEU A 130 5.36 3.09 9.84
C LEU A 130 5.98 4.44 9.41
N ASN A 131 6.80 5.05 10.27
CA ASN A 131 7.52 6.27 9.92
C ASN A 131 8.54 5.99 8.80
N CYS A 132 9.36 4.95 8.90
CA CYS A 132 10.33 4.58 7.86
C CYS A 132 9.67 4.20 6.51
N ILE A 133 8.44 3.70 6.51
CA ILE A 133 7.68 3.44 5.28
C ILE A 133 7.17 4.74 4.65
N LYS A 134 6.77 5.72 5.47
CA LYS A 134 6.23 7.01 5.00
C LYS A 134 7.34 7.97 4.57
N ASP A 135 8.34 8.09 5.43
CA ASP A 135 9.44 9.01 5.32
C ASP A 135 10.56 8.31 4.55
N LYS A 136 11.15 9.00 3.56
CA LYS A 136 12.33 8.48 2.86
C LYS A 136 13.57 8.42 3.76
N SER A 137 13.46 8.89 5.01
CA SER A 137 14.51 8.77 6.01
C SER A 137 14.55 7.32 6.47
N LEU A 138 15.56 6.59 6.00
CA LEU A 138 15.65 5.15 6.19
C LEU A 138 15.83 4.76 7.67
N VAL A 139 16.30 5.66 8.53
CA VAL A 139 16.60 5.34 9.94
C VAL A 139 16.33 6.55 10.84
N SER A 140 15.49 6.38 11.85
CA SER A 140 15.42 7.29 13.02
C SER A 140 16.59 6.96 13.95
N PRO A 141 17.19 7.91 14.69
CA PRO A 141 18.23 7.58 15.69
C PRO A 141 17.79 6.53 16.71
N ASP A 142 16.48 6.36 16.92
CA ASP A 142 15.90 5.36 17.83
C ASP A 142 15.60 4.00 17.15
N PHE A 143 16.00 3.79 15.89
CA PHE A 143 15.70 2.53 15.19
C PHE A 143 16.59 1.40 15.74
N PRO A 144 16.01 0.23 16.06
CA PRO A 144 16.76 -0.86 16.67
C PRO A 144 17.89 -1.38 15.78
N GLU A 145 19.08 -1.55 16.38
CA GLU A 145 20.24 -2.16 15.75
C GLU A 145 20.17 -3.69 15.86
N SER A 146 19.41 -4.33 14.97
CA SER A 146 19.30 -5.80 14.90
C SER A 146 19.47 -6.28 13.46
N SER A 147 19.83 -7.55 13.27
CA SER A 147 19.95 -8.14 11.93
C SER A 147 18.63 -8.02 11.13
N ILE A 148 17.50 -8.23 11.80
CA ILE A 148 16.16 -8.10 11.21
C ILE A 148 15.89 -6.66 10.80
N ALA A 149 16.27 -5.70 11.64
CA ALA A 149 16.14 -4.28 11.32
C ALA A 149 16.97 -3.89 10.09
N SER A 150 18.21 -4.39 9.99
CA SER A 150 19.07 -4.16 8.82
C SER A 150 18.46 -4.74 7.54
N SER A 151 18.01 -6.00 7.57
CA SER A 151 17.34 -6.61 6.41
C SER A 151 16.02 -5.90 6.05
N PHE A 152 15.30 -5.39 7.05
CA PHE A 152 14.11 -4.59 6.81
C PHE A 152 14.45 -3.24 6.15
N ILE A 153 15.53 -2.58 6.59
CA ILE A 153 16.02 -1.32 5.98
C ILE A 153 16.44 -1.55 4.53
N GLU A 154 17.12 -2.65 4.21
CA GLU A 154 17.50 -3.01 2.83
C GLU A 154 16.26 -3.19 1.94
N MET A 155 15.22 -3.86 2.46
CA MET A 155 13.93 -4.00 1.78
C MET A 155 13.24 -2.64 1.59
N LEU A 156 13.30 -1.75 2.59
CA LEU A 156 12.74 -0.40 2.50
C LEU A 156 13.49 0.49 1.51
N ASP A 157 14.81 0.39 1.44
CA ASP A 157 15.60 1.11 0.46
C ASP A 157 15.17 0.71 -0.96
N SER A 158 15.02 -0.59 -1.21
CA SER A 158 14.47 -1.12 -2.48
C SER A 158 13.07 -0.58 -2.79
N PHE A 159 12.21 -0.45 -1.79
CA PHE A 159 10.88 0.15 -1.91
C PHE A 159 10.94 1.64 -2.31
N HIS A 160 11.79 2.42 -1.63
CA HIS A 160 11.92 3.85 -1.85
C HIS A 160 12.66 4.20 -3.16
N GLN A 161 13.64 3.38 -3.57
CA GLN A 161 14.30 3.48 -4.86
C GLN A 161 13.29 3.33 -6.01
N ARG A 162 12.45 2.29 -5.99
CA ARG A 162 11.42 2.09 -7.02
C ARG A 162 10.39 3.22 -7.07
N LYS A 163 10.02 3.76 -5.91
CA LYS A 163 9.14 4.94 -5.85
C LYS A 163 9.78 6.12 -6.57
N THR A 164 11.08 6.32 -6.39
CA THR A 164 11.85 7.39 -7.04
C THR A 164 11.97 7.15 -8.54
N GLU A 165 12.30 5.93 -8.99
CA GLU A 165 12.35 5.58 -10.42
C GLU A 165 11.02 5.80 -11.14
N MET A 166 9.90 5.43 -10.52
CA MET A 166 8.56 5.65 -11.10
C MET A 166 8.25 7.14 -11.32
N VAL A 167 8.66 7.99 -10.38
CA VAL A 167 8.50 9.45 -10.50
C VAL A 167 9.39 9.99 -11.63
N THR A 168 10.65 9.57 -11.69
CA THR A 168 11.60 10.01 -12.72
C THR A 168 11.15 9.61 -14.13
N ARG A 169 10.68 8.37 -14.34
CA ARG A 169 10.15 7.92 -15.65
C ARG A 169 8.94 8.74 -16.10
N SER A 170 8.08 9.11 -15.16
CA SER A 170 6.89 9.91 -15.43
C SER A 170 7.25 11.35 -15.79
N ALA A 171 8.27 11.92 -15.15
CA ALA A 171 8.81 13.23 -15.50
C ALA A 171 9.45 13.24 -16.90
N ILE A 172 10.27 12.24 -17.23
CA ILE A 172 10.89 12.10 -18.56
C ILE A 172 9.84 12.00 -19.66
N LYS A 173 8.79 11.18 -19.47
CA LYS A 173 7.70 11.03 -20.45
C LYS A 173 6.89 12.31 -20.66
N LYS A 174 6.81 13.18 -19.65
CA LYS A 174 6.15 14.49 -19.78
C LYS A 174 7.00 15.44 -20.62
N ILE A 175 8.30 15.50 -20.35
CA ILE A 175 9.27 16.32 -21.09
C ILE A 175 9.34 15.90 -22.57
N SER A 176 9.33 14.60 -22.86
CA SER A 176 9.37 14.11 -24.25
C SER A 176 8.10 14.43 -25.04
N LYS A 177 6.96 14.64 -24.37
CA LYS A 177 5.67 14.94 -25.03
C LYS A 177 5.53 16.43 -25.33
N ASP A 178 6.17 17.29 -24.53
CA ASP A 178 6.15 18.74 -24.73
C ASP A 178 7.17 19.17 -25.81
N ALA A 179 8.28 18.44 -25.98
CA ALA A 179 9.30 18.74 -27.00
C ALA A 179 8.84 18.54 -28.46
N ASP A 180 7.85 17.68 -28.71
CA ASP A 180 7.31 17.44 -30.07
C ASP A 180 6.19 18.42 -30.49
N SER A 181 5.87 19.41 -29.65
CA SER A 181 4.75 20.35 -29.89
C SER A 181 5.16 21.79 -30.18
N THR A 182 6.46 22.07 -30.39
CA THR A 182 6.93 23.42 -30.75
C THR A 182 7.50 23.44 -32.16
N SER A 183 6.62 23.50 -33.17
CA SER A 183 7.01 24.08 -34.46
C SER A 183 7.04 25.61 -34.30
N PRO A 184 8.14 26.29 -34.68
CA PRO A 184 8.20 27.74 -34.60
C PRO A 184 7.38 28.34 -35.75
N GLU A 185 6.14 28.73 -35.46
CA GLU A 185 5.40 29.67 -36.29
C GLU A 185 5.99 31.06 -36.02
N ILE A 186 6.65 31.62 -37.03
CA ILE A 186 7.27 32.96 -37.00
C ILE A 186 6.14 34.01 -37.04
N PRO A 187 5.97 34.86 -36.01
CA PRO A 187 5.10 36.03 -36.11
C PRO A 187 5.96 37.26 -36.46
N GLU A 188 5.56 37.93 -37.54
CA GLU A 188 6.04 39.26 -37.95
C GLU A 188 6.03 40.25 -36.78
N ALA A 189 7.17 40.93 -36.61
CA ALA A 189 7.36 41.97 -35.63
C ALA A 189 6.67 43.28 -36.06
N GLN A 190 5.68 43.72 -35.28
CA GLN A 190 5.32 45.13 -35.18
C GLN A 190 5.72 45.67 -33.80
N SER A 191 6.36 46.83 -33.85
CA SER A 191 6.93 47.63 -32.77
C SER A 191 5.89 48.17 -31.79
N PRO A 192 6.28 48.40 -30.53
CA PRO A 192 5.97 49.70 -29.94
C PRO A 192 7.08 50.29 -29.07
N THR A 193 7.37 51.56 -29.40
CA THR A 193 7.51 52.74 -28.54
C THR A 193 7.87 52.55 -27.06
N SER A 194 9.05 53.06 -26.73
CA SER A 194 9.62 53.42 -25.43
C SER A 194 8.84 54.52 -24.68
N GLU A 195 8.75 54.42 -23.34
CA GLU A 195 9.24 55.41 -22.34
C GLU A 195 8.84 55.05 -20.87
N PRO A 196 9.40 55.67 -19.79
CA PRO A 196 10.17 54.90 -18.81
C PRO A 196 9.78 55.07 -17.31
N ILE A 197 10.42 54.23 -16.46
CA ILE A 197 10.84 54.39 -15.04
C ILE A 197 9.81 54.87 -14.00
N ILE A 198 9.52 54.04 -12.98
CA ILE A 198 9.65 54.40 -11.54
C ILE A 198 10.12 53.17 -10.74
N ASP A 199 11.16 53.42 -9.95
CA ASP A 199 11.93 52.55 -9.07
C ASP A 199 11.35 52.61 -7.64
N GLN A 200 10.99 51.48 -7.01
CA GLN A 200 10.85 51.40 -5.55
C GLN A 200 11.26 50.02 -5.00
N LYS A 201 12.32 50.08 -4.19
CA LYS A 201 12.95 49.06 -3.33
C LYS A 201 12.09 48.86 -2.07
N SER A 202 11.86 47.65 -1.57
CA SER A 202 12.66 46.97 -0.52
C SER A 202 11.71 46.21 0.47
N PRO A 203 12.19 45.50 1.51
CA PRO A 203 12.07 44.05 1.69
C PRO A 203 11.20 43.67 2.91
N ILE A 204 10.99 42.37 3.18
CA ILE A 204 10.98 41.80 4.55
C ILE A 204 10.93 40.26 4.46
N ASP A 205 11.79 39.68 5.27
CA ASP A 205 12.16 38.29 5.47
C ASP A 205 11.48 37.71 6.73
N ILE A 206 11.45 36.37 6.82
CA ILE A 206 11.41 35.54 8.05
C ILE A 206 10.07 35.40 8.82
N ALA A 207 9.57 34.15 8.88
CA ALA A 207 9.34 33.44 10.16
C ALA A 207 8.89 31.98 9.90
N ILE A 208 9.87 31.07 9.89
CA ILE A 208 9.72 29.64 10.20
C ILE A 208 10.27 29.48 11.61
N ASP A 209 9.45 28.96 12.52
CA ASP A 209 9.80 28.15 13.71
C ASP A 209 8.83 28.45 14.85
N GLN A 210 7.94 27.49 15.11
CA GLN A 210 7.43 27.07 16.42
C GLN A 210 6.13 26.32 16.16
N ILE A 211 6.15 25.00 16.38
CA ILE A 211 5.16 24.23 17.17
C ILE A 211 5.58 22.76 17.04
N LEU A 212 6.40 22.34 17.98
CA LEU A 212 6.63 20.96 18.37
C LEU A 212 6.43 20.90 19.89
N GLN A 213 5.86 19.77 20.33
CA GLN A 213 5.57 19.35 21.72
C GLN A 213 4.23 19.88 22.28
N SER A 214 3.34 19.06 22.84
CA SER A 214 3.58 17.87 23.66
C SER A 214 2.47 16.80 23.52
N VAL A 215 2.91 15.54 23.42
CA VAL A 215 2.13 14.30 23.59
C VAL A 215 2.15 13.93 25.07
N ALA A 216 0.99 13.56 25.63
CA ALA A 216 0.90 12.77 26.85
C ALA A 216 0.49 11.34 26.47
N LEU A 217 1.27 10.38 26.96
CA LEU A 217 1.14 8.93 26.81
C LEU A 217 0.19 8.39 27.88
N ASP A 218 -0.75 7.55 27.47
CA ASP A 218 -1.29 6.46 28.29
C ASP A 218 -1.27 5.20 27.39
N SER A 219 -0.42 4.24 27.74
CA SER A 219 -0.23 2.99 27.03
C SER A 219 -0.38 1.83 28.00
N ASP A 220 -1.60 1.34 28.12
CA ASP A 220 -1.89 0.00 28.61
C ASP A 220 -2.74 -0.67 27.52
N ASP A 221 -2.14 -1.54 26.71
CA ASP A 221 -2.88 -2.67 26.14
C ASP A 221 -1.94 -3.79 25.73
N LEU A 222 -1.94 -4.81 26.59
CA LEU A 222 -1.28 -6.09 26.44
C LEU A 222 -2.07 -6.94 25.42
N PHE A 223 -1.60 -7.06 24.18
CA PHE A 223 -2.10 -8.07 23.24
C PHE A 223 -0.98 -9.02 22.82
N ALA A 224 -0.77 -10.06 23.65
CA ALA A 224 -0.04 -11.25 23.27
C ALA A 224 -0.99 -12.20 22.52
N PHE A 225 -1.00 -12.13 21.19
CA PHE A 225 -1.54 -13.19 20.35
C PHE A 225 -0.39 -14.05 19.82
N ASP A 226 -0.25 -15.24 20.39
CA ASP A 226 0.56 -16.33 19.86
C ASP A 226 -0.01 -16.74 18.50
N VAL A 227 0.71 -16.45 17.42
CA VAL A 227 0.33 -16.84 16.06
C VAL A 227 0.71 -18.31 15.89
N ASN A 228 -0.26 -19.20 16.13
CA ASN A 228 -0.08 -20.64 15.99
C ASN A 228 -0.30 -21.05 14.51
N PRO A 229 0.65 -21.73 13.83
CA PRO A 229 0.53 -22.14 12.43
C PRO A 229 -0.68 -23.06 12.14
N ILE A 230 -1.25 -23.72 13.15
CA ILE A 230 -2.50 -24.48 13.03
C ILE A 230 -3.69 -23.57 12.63
N HIS A 231 -3.61 -22.27 12.93
CA HIS A 231 -4.67 -21.32 12.63
C HIS A 231 -4.78 -21.02 11.13
N GLU A 232 -3.69 -21.11 10.35
CA GLU A 232 -3.68 -20.84 8.90
C GLU A 232 -4.43 -21.92 8.10
N ALA A 233 -4.28 -23.20 8.46
CA ALA A 233 -4.97 -24.31 7.80
C ALA A 233 -6.50 -24.22 7.98
N LYS A 234 -6.96 -23.81 9.17
CA LYS A 234 -8.40 -23.64 9.46
C LYS A 234 -9.05 -22.57 8.59
N TYR A 235 -8.30 -21.53 8.21
CA TYR A 235 -8.82 -20.48 7.34
C TYR A 235 -8.92 -20.92 5.88
N LEU A 236 -7.99 -21.76 5.42
CA LEU A 236 -8.03 -22.35 4.08
C LEU A 236 -9.24 -23.28 3.91
N ASP A 237 -9.52 -24.16 4.88
CA ASP A 237 -10.66 -25.09 4.77
C ASP A 237 -12.01 -24.35 4.75
N VAL A 238 -12.20 -23.34 5.60
CA VAL A 238 -13.42 -22.53 5.62
C VAL A 238 -13.58 -21.70 4.34
N PHE A 239 -12.47 -21.33 3.71
CA PHE A 239 -12.48 -20.48 2.51
C PHE A 239 -12.57 -21.29 1.21
N MET A 240 -12.17 -22.56 1.21
CA MET A 240 -12.18 -23.47 0.06
C MET A 240 -13.44 -24.34 -0.02
N CYS A 241 -14.15 -24.55 1.09
CA CYS A 241 -15.50 -25.12 1.10
C CYS A 241 -16.57 -24.10 0.67
#